data_AF-A0A3M1QL86-F1
#
_entry.id   AF-A0A3M1QL86-F1
#
_cell.length_a   1.000
_cell.length_b   1.000
_cell.length_c   1.000
_cell.angle_alpha   90.00
_cell.angle_beta   90.00
_cell.angle_gamma   90.00
#
_symmetry.space_group_name_H-M   'P 1'
#
loop_
_entity.id
_entity.type
_entity.pdbx_description
1 polymer ?
#
loop_
_entity_poly.entity_id
_entity_poly.type
_entity_poly.pdbx_seq_one_letter_code
_entity_poly.pdbx_strand_id
1 'polypeptide(L)' 'QAKPYSDLDLAIDPPLPAAEMDALREAFRESPLPWKVDLVELAKVGAPFRRIIESTGVRIFPVAEGGPTRHR' A
#
# COMPACT_ATOMS: atom_id res chain seq x y z
N GLN A 1 -12.36 -10.65 -7.41
CA GLN A 1 -11.14 -11.35 -7.85
C GLN A 1 -10.21 -10.34 -8.47
N ALA A 2 -8.96 -10.27 -8.02
CA ALA A 2 -7.93 -9.45 -8.65
C ALA A 2 -7.63 -10.00 -10.06
N LYS A 3 -7.53 -9.12 -11.06
CA LYS A 3 -7.21 -9.53 -12.44
C LYS A 3 -5.71 -9.91 -12.50
N PRO A 4 -5.26 -10.74 -13.45
CA PRO A 4 -3.86 -11.18 -13.55
C PRO A 4 -2.82 -10.04 -13.66
N TYR A 5 -3.26 -8.82 -13.94
CA TYR A 5 -2.44 -7.62 -14.10
C TYR A 5 -2.97 -6.44 -13.26
N SER A 6 -3.69 -6.70 -12.17
CA SER A 6 -4.09 -5.59 -11.29
C SER A 6 -2.89 -5.12 -10.47
N ASP A 7 -2.62 -3.82 -10.51
CA ASP A 7 -1.65 -3.15 -9.66
C ASP A 7 -1.99 -3.39 -8.17
N LEU A 8 -0.98 -3.36 -7.30
CA LEU A 8 -1.17 -3.36 -5.86
C LEU A 8 -1.25 -1.92 -5.35
N ASP A 9 -2.41 -1.51 -4.86
CA ASP A 9 -2.59 -0.23 -4.18
C ASP A 9 -2.20 -0.31 -2.71
N LEU A 10 -1.25 0.52 -2.28
CA LEU A 10 -0.86 0.68 -0.87
C LEU A 10 -1.18 2.08 -0.38
N ALA A 11 -2.10 2.16 0.60
CA ALA A 11 -2.37 3.38 1.33
C ALA A 11 -1.35 3.57 2.47
N ILE A 12 -0.69 4.72 2.50
CA ILE A 12 0.30 5.11 3.51
C ILE A 12 -0.36 6.04 4.53
N ASP A 13 -0.37 5.60 5.79
CA ASP A 13 -0.89 6.33 6.94
C ASP A 13 -0.11 5.92 8.20
N PRO A 14 0.55 6.86 8.92
CA PRO A 14 0.60 8.31 8.69
C PRO A 14 1.44 8.71 7.45
N PRO A 15 1.35 9.97 6.99
CA PRO A 15 2.19 10.48 5.90
C PRO A 15 3.68 10.35 6.21
N LEU A 16 4.47 10.02 5.19
CA LEU A 16 5.92 9.97 5.28
C LEU A 16 6.54 11.31 4.80
N PRO A 17 7.76 11.65 5.25
CA PRO A 17 8.58 12.66 4.59
C PRO A 17 8.73 12.36 3.09
N ALA A 18 8.79 13.41 2.26
CA ALA A 18 8.85 13.25 0.81
C ALA A 18 10.02 12.34 0.34
N ALA A 19 11.20 12.50 0.95
CA ALA A 19 12.36 11.68 0.64
C ALA A 19 12.15 10.19 0.93
N GLU A 20 11.44 9.86 2.01
CA GLU A 20 11.11 8.47 2.35
C GLU A 20 10.06 7.89 1.40
N MET A 21 9.07 8.68 1.02
CA MET A 21 8.08 8.28 0.02
C MET A 21 8.75 8.00 -1.33
N ASP A 22 9.70 8.82 -1.75
CA ASP A 22 10.42 8.62 -3.02
C ASP A 22 11.35 7.42 -2.96
N ALA A 23 12.04 7.20 -1.83
CA ALA A 23 12.82 5.99 -1.60
C ALA A 23 11.95 4.73 -1.64
N LEU A 24 10.73 4.78 -1.09
CA LEU A 24 9.78 3.67 -1.12
C LEU A 24 9.27 3.38 -2.54
N ARG A 25 9.00 4.42 -3.34
CA ARG A 25 8.65 4.28 -4.76
C ARG A 25 9.78 3.60 -5.54
N GLU A 26 11.02 4.04 -5.32
CA GLU A 26 12.19 3.45 -5.97
C GLU A 26 12.35 1.97 -5.59
N ALA A 27 12.27 1.66 -4.30
CA ALA A 27 12.40 0.30 -3.80
C ALA A 27 11.36 -0.65 -4.40
N PHE A 28 10.11 -0.21 -4.59
CA PHE A 28 9.10 -1.02 -5.27
C PHE A 28 9.35 -1.14 -6.78
N ARG A 29 9.84 -0.10 -7.43
CA ARG A 29 10.20 -0.13 -8.86
C ARG A 29 11.33 -1.12 -9.16
N GLU A 30 12.31 -1.21 -8.27
CA GLU A 30 13.45 -2.14 -8.38
C GLU A 30 13.14 -3.54 -7.81
N SER A 31 11.98 -3.72 -7.17
CA SER A 31 11.62 -4.99 -6.55
C SER A 31 11.31 -6.06 -7.60
N PRO A 32 11.53 -7.35 -7.29
CA PRO A 32 11.18 -8.46 -8.18
C PRO A 32 9.67 -8.77 -8.19
N LEU A 33 8.82 -7.84 -7.74
CA LEU A 33 7.38 -8.04 -7.74
C LEU A 33 6.88 -8.12 -9.19
N PRO A 34 6.05 -9.11 -9.54
CA PRO A 34 5.59 -9.29 -10.92
C PRO A 34 4.50 -8.28 -11.32
N TRP A 35 4.09 -7.41 -10.41
CA TRP A 35 3.05 -6.40 -10.60
C TRP A 35 3.51 -5.04 -10.06
N LYS A 36 2.95 -3.96 -10.63
CA LYS A 36 3.24 -2.58 -10.24
C LYS A 36 2.61 -2.28 -8.87
N VAL A 37 3.27 -1.43 -8.10
CA VAL A 37 2.79 -0.95 -6.79
C VAL A 37 2.47 0.53 -6.89
N ASP A 38 1.21 0.88 -6.61
CA ASP A 38 0.75 2.27 -6.54
C ASP A 38 0.67 2.72 -5.07
N LEU A 39 1.44 3.75 -4.73
CA LEU A 39 1.48 4.32 -3.39
C LEU A 39 0.56 5.54 -3.29
N VAL A 40 -0.36 5.51 -2.34
CA VAL A 40 -1.33 6.56 -2.07
C VAL A 40 -1.12 7.11 -0.66
N GLU A 41 -0.88 8.40 -0.52
CA GLU A 41 -0.87 9.06 0.80
C GLU A 41 -2.30 9.30 1.28
N LEU A 42 -2.73 8.61 2.33
CA LEU A 42 -4.13 8.66 2.79
C LEU A 42 -4.54 10.07 3.26
N ALA A 43 -3.59 10.88 3.74
CA ALA A 43 -3.85 12.27 4.12
C ALA A 43 -4.17 13.20 2.93
N LYS A 44 -3.79 12.83 1.71
CA LYS A 44 -4.11 13.58 0.47
C LYS A 44 -5.41 13.10 -0.17
N VAL A 45 -5.99 12.02 0.34
CA VAL A 45 -7.25 11.46 -0.15
C VAL A 45 -8.44 12.16 0.50
N GLY A 46 -9.40 12.61 -0.32
CA GLY A 46 -10.63 13.21 0.15
C GLY A 46 -11.47 12.27 1.02
N ALA A 47 -12.21 12.82 1.98
CA ALA A 47 -12.95 12.06 2.99
C ALA A 47 -13.89 10.95 2.44
N PRO A 48 -14.62 11.14 1.32
CA PRO A 48 -15.46 10.06 0.78
C PRO A 48 -14.64 8.84 0.33
N PHE A 49 -13.52 9.05 -0.37
CA PHE A 49 -12.69 7.97 -0.88
C PHE A 49 -11.87 7.32 0.25
N ARG A 50 -11.42 8.11 1.22
CA ARG A 50 -10.75 7.62 2.43
C ARG A 50 -11.60 6.59 3.18
N ARG A 51 -12.89 6.85 3.37
CA ARG A 51 -13.81 5.90 4.04
C ARG A 51 -13.93 4.57 3.29
N ILE A 52 -13.91 4.62 1.96
CA ILE A 52 -13.95 3.40 1.14
C ILE A 52 -12.70 2.58 1.42
N ILE A 53 -11.51 3.19 1.29
CA ILE A 53 -10.22 2.55 1.57
C ILE A 53 -10.18 1.96 2.98
N GLU A 54 -10.62 2.69 4.00
CA GLU A 54 -10.64 2.22 5.39
C GLU A 54 -11.61 1.03 5.60
N SER A 55 -12.72 0.98 4.86
CA SER A 55 -13.72 -0.08 4.99
C SER A 55 -13.40 -1.36 4.21
N THR A 56 -12.61 -1.26 3.14
CA THR A 56 -12.30 -2.40 2.25
C THR A 56 -10.83 -2.82 2.26
N GLY A 57 -9.95 -1.97 2.77
CA GLY A 57 -8.52 -2.22 2.86
C GLY A 57 -8.16 -3.20 3.96
N VAL A 58 -7.00 -3.83 3.82
CA VAL A 58 -6.42 -4.72 4.84
C VAL A 58 -5.14 -4.08 5.35
N ARG A 59 -5.00 -3.97 6.67
CA ARG A 59 -3.75 -3.46 7.27
C ARG A 59 -2.65 -4.52 7.15
N ILE A 60 -1.65 -4.20 6.34
CA ILE A 60 -0.47 -5.05 6.12
C ILE A 60 0.72 -4.67 7.02
N PHE A 61 0.76 -3.44 7.52
CA PHE A 61 1.80 -2.93 8.41
C PHE A 61 1.25 -1.90 9.42
N PRO A 62 1.62 -1.97 10.71
CA PRO A 62 2.15 -3.17 11.35
C PRO A 62 1.21 -4.34 11.09
N VAL A 63 1.76 -5.55 10.92
CA VAL A 63 0.98 -6.74 10.55
C VAL A 63 -0.17 -6.86 11.55
N ALA A 64 -1.41 -6.87 11.05
CA ALA A 64 -2.57 -7.07 11.91
C ALA A 64 -2.43 -8.42 12.64
N GLU A 65 -2.86 -8.50 13.89
CA GLU A 65 -2.96 -9.76 14.64
C GLU A 65 -3.73 -10.79 13.77
N GLY A 66 -3.08 -11.90 13.39
CA GLY A 66 -3.62 -12.91 12.46
C GLY A 66 -3.33 -12.70 10.97
N GLY A 67 -2.45 -11.75 10.61
CA GLY A 67 -2.01 -11.51 9.22
C GLY A 67 -1.17 -12.66 8.64
N PRO A 68 -0.93 -12.65 7.31
CA PRO A 68 -0.22 -13.74 6.62
C PRO A 68 1.17 -13.96 7.23
N THR A 69 1.39 -15.17 7.74
CA THR A 69 2.65 -15.61 8.33
C THR A 69 3.76 -15.51 7.29
N ARG A 70 4.91 -14.92 7.66
CA ARG A 70 6.08 -14.85 6.80
C ARG A 70 6.57 -16.29 6.54
N HIS A 71 6.25 -16.87 5.38
CA HIS A 71 6.88 -18.09 4.94
C HIS A 71 8.33 -17.75 4.54
N ARG A 72 9.29 -18.42 5.20
CA ARG A 72 10.73 -18.29 4.96
C ARG A 72 11.11 -18.88 3.62
#